data_AF-A0A933TR00-F1
#
_entry.id   AF-A0A933TR00-F1
#
_cell.length_a   1.000
_cell.length_b   1.000
_cell.length_c   1.000
_cell.angle_alpha   90.00
_cell.angle_beta   90.00
_cell.angle_gamma   90.00
#
_symmetry.space_group_name_H-M   'P 1'
#
loop_
_entity.id
_entity.type
_entity.pdbx_description
1 polymer ?
#
loop_
_entity_poly.entity_id
_entity_poly.type
_entity_poly.pdbx_seq_one_letter_code
_entity_poly.pdbx_strand_id
1 'polypeptide(L)' 'MLVMEGALPFLAPTAWRDAFTRMTRLQDGQIRFMGLVSMLIGLLLLWSAR' A
#
# COMPACT_ATOMS: atom_id res chain seq x y z
N MET A 1 16.52 -5.29 7.05
CA MET A 1 15.52 -4.89 6.04
C MET A 1 15.81 -5.58 4.70
N LEU A 2 15.91 -6.92 4.71
CA LEU A 2 16.08 -7.80 3.54
C LEU A 2 15.57 -9.20 3.90
N VAL A 3 15.83 -9.62 5.15
CA VAL A 3 15.35 -10.92 5.68
C VAL A 3 13.83 -10.95 5.80
N MET A 4 13.19 -9.92 6.39
CA MET A 4 11.72 -9.92 6.54
C MET A 4 10.98 -9.68 5.22
N GLU A 5 11.51 -8.80 4.36
CA GLU A 5 10.92 -8.52 3.03
C GLU A 5 11.12 -9.68 2.05
N GLY A 6 12.20 -10.45 2.18
CA GLY A 6 12.49 -11.66 1.40
C GLY A 6 11.91 -12.94 1.98
N ALA A 7 11.59 -13.00 3.29
CA ALA A 7 11.03 -14.18 3.92
C ALA A 7 9.63 -14.50 3.39
N LEU A 8 8.78 -13.49 3.12
CA LEU A 8 7.45 -13.71 2.54
C LEU A 8 7.49 -14.32 1.13
N PRO A 9 8.24 -13.77 0.15
CA PRO A 9 8.36 -14.41 -1.15
C PRO A 9 9.10 -15.76 -1.10
N PHE A 10 9.94 -16.00 -0.10
CA PHE A 10 10.64 -17.28 0.09
C PHE A 10 9.76 -18.37 0.72
N LEU A 11 9.01 -18.05 1.78
CA LEU A 11 8.14 -18.98 2.50
C LEU A 11 6.81 -19.22 1.77
N ALA A 12 6.25 -18.20 1.11
CA ALA A 12 4.96 -18.26 0.45
C ALA A 12 4.96 -17.50 -0.89
N PRO A 13 5.69 -17.99 -1.91
CA PRO A 13 5.87 -17.31 -3.19
C PRO A 13 4.55 -17.06 -3.93
N THR A 14 3.59 -18.00 -3.88
CA THR A 14 2.29 -17.87 -4.55
C THR A 14 1.43 -16.79 -3.88
N ALA A 15 1.34 -16.80 -2.55
CA ALA A 15 0.59 -15.78 -1.80
C ALA A 15 1.18 -14.39 -2.02
N TRP A 16 2.51 -14.27 -2.07
CA TRP A 16 3.20 -13.02 -2.39
C TRP A 16 2.88 -12.54 -3.82
N ARG A 17 2.97 -13.43 -4.82
CA ARG A 17 2.64 -13.11 -6.21
C ARG A 17 1.18 -12.70 -6.39
N ASP A 18 0.25 -13.37 -5.70
CA ASP A 18 -1.17 -13.03 -5.74
C ASP A 18 -1.44 -11.67 -5.10
N ALA A 19 -0.80 -11.37 -3.96
CA ALA A 19 -0.89 -10.06 -3.33
C ALA A 19 -0.37 -8.96 -4.26
N PHE A 20 0.80 -9.17 -4.88
CA PHE A 20 1.39 -8.23 -5.83
C PHE A 20 0.52 -8.05 -7.08
N THR A 21 -0.03 -9.14 -7.62
CA THR A 21 -0.94 -9.10 -8.78
C THR A 21 -2.24 -8.37 -8.46
N ARG A 22 -2.75 -8.49 -7.23
CA ARG A 22 -3.91 -7.72 -6.78
C ARG A 22 -3.57 -6.23 -6.66
N MET A 23 -2.37 -5.90 -6.18
CA MET A 23 -1.89 -4.51 -6.11
C MET A 23 -1.70 -3.89 -7.50
N THR A 24 -1.13 -4.63 -8.46
CA THR A 24 -0.96 -4.14 -9.84
C THR A 24 -2.25 -4.10 -10.64
N ARG A 25 -3.28 -4.85 -10.23
CA ARG A 25 -4.64 -4.76 -10.77
C ARG A 25 -5.46 -3.61 -10.19
N LEU A 26 -4.96 -2.90 -9.17
CA LEU A 26 -5.59 -1.66 -8.74
C LEU A 26 -5.54 -0.68 -9.91
N GLN A 27 -6.70 -0.18 -10.31
CA GLN A 27 -6.75 0.80 -11.39
C GLN A 27 -6.07 2.09 -10.94
N ASP A 28 -5.41 2.79 -11.87
CA ASP A 28 -4.73 4.06 -11.56
C ASP A 28 -5.63 5.07 -10.83
N GLY A 29 -6.93 5.05 -11.14
CA GLY A 29 -7.94 5.84 -10.44
C GLY A 29 -8.10 5.50 -8.95
N GLN A 30 -8.02 4.21 -8.58
CA GLN A 30 -8.13 3.77 -7.18
C GLN A 30 -6.89 4.15 -6.39
N ILE A 31 -5.69 3.99 -6.98
CA ILE A 31 -4.43 4.39 -6.36
C ILE A 31 -4.43 5.91 -6.11
N ARG A 32 -4.85 6.70 -7.10
CA ARG A 32 -4.97 8.16 -6.97
C ARG A 32 -5.99 8.56 -5.91
N PHE A 33 -7.16 7.91 -5.86
CA PHE A 33 -8.17 8.19 -4.85
C PHE A 33 -7.66 7.88 -3.43
N MET A 34 -7.01 6.73 -3.24
CA MET A 34 -6.41 6.37 -1.94
C MET A 34 -5.32 7.38 -1.52
N GLY A 35 -4.52 7.87 -2.47
CA GLY A 35 -3.57 8.95 -2.26
C GLY A 35 -4.25 10.26 -1.85
N LEU A 36 -5.32 10.66 -2.53
CA LEU A 36 -6.11 11.86 -2.19
C LEU A 36 -6.72 11.75 -0.79
N VAL A 37 -7.31 10.61 -0.44
CA VAL A 37 -7.87 10.36 0.90
C VAL A 37 -6.75 10.46 1.96
N SER A 38 -5.59 9.87 1.71
CA SER A 38 -4.44 9.95 2.62
C SER A 38 -3.94 11.39 2.80
N MET A 39 -3.87 12.17 1.72
CA MET A 39 -3.51 13.59 1.78
C MET A 39 -4.53 14.41 2.58
N LEU A 40 -5.82 14.17 2.36
CA LEU A 40 -6.90 14.85 3.10
C LEU A 40 -6.87 14.50 4.59
N ILE A 41 -6.68 13.23 4.93
CA ILE A 41 -6.54 12.80 6.33
C ILE A 41 -5.31 13.47 6.96
N GLY A 42 -4.17 13.48 6.26
CA GLY A 42 -2.96 14.15 6.75
C GLY A 42 -3.18 15.65 6.97
N LEU A 43 -3.90 16.32 6.07
CA LEU A 43 -4.25 17.73 6.19
C LEU A 43 -5.19 17.98 7.39
N LEU A 44 -6.20 17.13 7.58
CA LEU A 44 -7.12 17.21 8.71
C LEU A 44 -6.40 16.99 10.04
N LEU A 45 -5.48 16.02 10.11
CA LEU A 45 -4.66 15.78 11.29
C LEU A 45 -3.75 16.98 11.59
N LEU A 46 -3.10 17.56 10.58
CA LEU A 46 -2.27 18.74 10.74
C LEU A 46 -3.08 19.96 11.18
N TRP A 47 -4.29 20.13 10.64
CA TRP A 47 -5.22 21.18 11.05
C TRP A 47 -5.69 20.99 12.49
N SER A 48 -5.96 19.74 12.91
CA SER A 48 -6.39 19.42 14.28
C SER A 48 -5.23 19.52 15.29
N ALA A 49 -3.99 19.32 14.85
CA ALA A 49 -2.78 19.41 15.67
C ALA A 49 -2.25 20.83 15.82
N ARG A 50 -2.86 21.81 15.13
CA ARG A 50 -2.53 23.23 15.21
C ARG A 50 -3.55 23.97 16.07
#